data_AF-A0A925B1M4-F1
#
_entry.id   AF-A0A925B1M4-F1
#
_cell.length_a   1.000
_cell.length_b   1.000
_cell.length_c   1.000
_cell.angle_alpha   90.00
_cell.angle_beta   90.00
_cell.angle_gamma   90.00
#
_symmetry.space_group_name_H-M   'P 1'
#
loop_
_entity.id
_entity.type
_entity.pdbx_description
1 polymer ?
#
loop_
_entity_poly.entity_id
_entity_poly.type
_entity_poly.pdbx_seq_one_letter_code
_entity_poly.pdbx_strand_id
1 'polypeptide(L)'
;MNQQIARVFESAEGRYLSKAEQGVLRDSVKDLDARLRAMEEIQSREQDIVERVMKLLMQAYPDFENKHQEGQSKGTRDISLVLRYASSAMVRNDPQWFETVLLRWFNTILRGIGFTSNFVADTYKALDRVVAEILSPPSAALLRPFVAQATDILSTGLTVS
;
A
#
# COMPACT_ATOMS: atom_id res chain seq x y z
N MET A 1 12.71 3.68 -8.70
CA MET A 1 14.04 3.35 -8.13
C MET A 1 14.01 3.71 -6.66
N ASN A 2 14.60 2.90 -5.78
CA ASN A 2 14.70 3.24 -4.35
C ASN A 2 15.48 4.55 -4.20
N GLN A 3 14.89 5.55 -3.53
CA GLN A 3 15.49 6.88 -3.38
C GLN A 3 16.87 6.86 -2.70
N GLN A 4 17.14 5.94 -1.79
CA GLN A 4 18.43 5.80 -1.14
C GLN A 4 19.52 5.36 -2.11
N ILE A 5 19.20 4.43 -3.02
CA ILE A 5 20.12 3.98 -4.08
C ILE A 5 20.41 5.13 -5.05
N ALA A 6 19.38 5.89 -5.46
CA ALA A 6 19.55 7.04 -6.36
C ALA A 6 20.52 8.08 -5.75
N ARG A 7 20.31 8.45 -4.48
CA ARG A 7 21.19 9.38 -3.75
C ARG A 7 22.63 8.91 -3.65
N VAL A 8 22.87 7.60 -3.50
CA VAL A 8 24.24 7.06 -3.50
C VAL A 8 24.94 7.37 -4.82
N PHE A 9 24.27 7.11 -5.96
CA PHE A 9 24.86 7.39 -7.27
C PHE A 9 25.03 8.89 -7.53
N GLU A 10 24.04 9.71 -7.16
CA GLU A 10 24.13 11.17 -7.27
C GLU A 10 25.31 11.72 -6.43
N SER A 11 25.47 11.25 -5.19
CA SER A 11 26.54 11.71 -4.30
C SER A 11 27.95 11.26 -4.70
N ALA A 12 28.04 10.20 -5.50
CA ALA A 12 29.28 9.63 -5.99
C ALA A 12 29.64 10.10 -7.41
N GLU A 13 28.91 11.07 -7.95
CA GLU A 13 29.21 11.63 -9.27
C GLU A 13 30.69 12.07 -9.35
N GLY A 14 31.38 11.62 -10.39
CA GLY A 14 32.81 11.90 -10.62
C GLY A 14 33.78 11.09 -9.75
N ARG A 15 33.33 10.10 -8.96
CA ARG A 15 34.20 9.23 -8.15
C ARG A 15 33.68 7.80 -8.04
N TYR A 16 34.53 6.90 -7.55
CA TYR A 16 34.08 5.54 -7.20
C TYR A 16 33.34 5.52 -5.86
N LEU A 17 32.48 4.51 -5.68
CA LEU A 17 31.75 4.29 -4.43
C LEU A 17 32.71 3.88 -3.30
N SER A 18 32.58 4.56 -2.16
CA SER A 18 33.21 4.17 -0.91
C SER A 18 32.66 2.85 -0.38
N LYS A 19 33.36 2.22 0.58
CA LYS A 19 32.87 1.00 1.25
C LYS A 19 31.52 1.22 1.94
N ALA A 20 31.28 2.41 2.50
CA ALA A 20 30.02 2.76 3.15
C ALA A 20 28.86 2.80 2.14
N GLU A 21 29.07 3.44 0.99
CA GLU A 21 28.07 3.53 -0.09
C GLU A 21 27.79 2.16 -0.72
N GLN A 22 28.82 1.31 -0.88
CA GLN A 22 28.63 -0.07 -1.29
C GLN A 22 27.81 -0.87 -0.26
N GLY A 23 28.00 -0.59 1.03
CA GLY A 23 27.20 -1.17 2.11
C GLY A 23 25.72 -0.85 1.96
N VAL A 24 25.38 0.42 1.68
CA VAL A 24 24.00 0.87 1.42
C VAL A 24 23.36 0.10 0.27
N LEU A 25 24.09 -0.14 -0.83
CA LEU A 25 23.58 -0.93 -1.94
C LEU A 25 23.29 -2.39 -1.52
N ARG A 26 24.21 -3.02 -0.78
CA ARG A 26 24.02 -4.40 -0.30
C ARG A 26 22.84 -4.51 0.66
N ASP A 27 22.72 -3.56 1.59
CA ASP A 27 21.62 -3.55 2.56
C ASP A 27 20.26 -3.37 1.87
N SER A 28 20.20 -2.55 0.81
CA SER A 28 18.96 -2.33 0.04
C SER A 28 18.43 -3.58 -0.68
N VAL A 29 19.30 -4.56 -0.96
CA VAL A 29 18.95 -5.82 -1.65
C VAL A 29 18.96 -7.04 -0.73
N LYS A 30 19.40 -6.90 0.53
CA LYS A 30 19.59 -8.01 1.47
C LYS A 30 18.36 -8.90 1.61
N ASP A 31 17.18 -8.29 1.67
CA ASP A 31 15.90 -8.97 1.81
C ASP A 31 15.06 -8.91 0.52
N LEU A 32 15.69 -8.70 -0.64
CA LEU A 32 14.97 -8.59 -1.91
C LEU A 32 14.19 -9.87 -2.26
N ASP A 33 14.82 -11.03 -2.14
CA ASP A 33 14.16 -12.32 -2.44
C ASP A 33 12.94 -12.56 -1.55
N ALA A 34 13.03 -12.23 -0.27
CA ALA A 34 11.89 -12.35 0.66
C ALA A 34 10.73 -11.45 0.24
N ARG A 35 11.02 -10.21 -0.17
CA ARG A 35 10.00 -9.25 -0.63
C ARG A 35 9.41 -9.64 -1.99
N LEU A 36 10.19 -10.22 -2.89
CA LEU A 36 9.70 -10.74 -4.16
C LEU A 36 8.76 -11.93 -3.95
N ARG A 37 9.12 -12.89 -3.10
CA ARG A 37 8.25 -14.01 -2.72
C ARG A 37 6.95 -13.51 -2.06
N ALA A 38 7.04 -12.51 -1.19
CA ALA A 38 5.86 -11.90 -0.60
C ALA A 38 4.96 -11.24 -1.67
N MET A 39 5.54 -10.54 -2.65
CA MET A 39 4.79 -9.97 -3.78
C MET A 39 4.10 -11.07 -4.62
N GLU A 40 4.78 -12.17 -4.92
CA GLU A 40 4.21 -13.31 -5.64
C GLU A 40 3.03 -13.92 -4.87
N GLU A 41 3.17 -14.10 -3.56
CA GLU A 41 2.09 -14.58 -2.70
C GLU A 41 0.90 -13.61 -2.73
N ILE A 42 1.14 -12.31 -2.53
CA ILE A 42 0.10 -11.26 -2.56
C ILE A 42 -0.60 -11.26 -3.91
N GLN A 43 0.14 -11.37 -5.01
CA GLN A 43 -0.44 -11.43 -6.36
C GLN A 43 -1.35 -12.65 -6.51
N SER A 44 -0.90 -13.83 -6.06
CA SER A 44 -1.68 -15.07 -6.14
C SER A 44 -2.96 -15.05 -5.27
N ARG A 45 -2.98 -14.21 -4.23
CA ARG A 45 -4.08 -14.07 -3.27
C ARG A 45 -4.89 -12.78 -3.42
N GLU A 46 -4.57 -11.96 -4.42
CA GLU A 46 -5.14 -10.61 -4.55
C GLU A 46 -6.67 -10.66 -4.59
N GLN A 47 -7.22 -11.56 -5.39
CA GLN A 47 -8.67 -11.72 -5.53
C GLN A 47 -9.32 -12.09 -4.18
N ASP A 48 -8.81 -13.13 -3.51
CA ASP A 48 -9.33 -13.59 -2.21
C ASP A 48 -9.30 -12.46 -1.16
N ILE A 49 -8.21 -11.68 -1.13
CA ILE A 49 -8.03 -10.55 -0.22
C ILE A 49 -9.09 -9.48 -0.51
N VAL A 50 -9.17 -9.01 -1.75
CA VAL A 50 -10.02 -7.87 -2.11
C VAL A 50 -11.50 -8.22 -1.96
N GLU A 51 -11.91 -9.42 -2.39
CA GLU A 51 -13.29 -9.90 -2.21
C GLU A 51 -13.66 -9.99 -0.73
N ARG A 52 -12.74 -10.47 0.12
CA ARG A 52 -12.98 -10.56 1.56
C ARG A 52 -13.09 -9.19 2.22
N VAL A 53 -12.24 -8.23 1.85
CA VAL A 53 -12.35 -6.84 2.34
C VAL A 53 -13.68 -6.22 1.91
N MET A 54 -14.06 -6.35 0.64
CA MET A 54 -15.33 -5.82 0.14
C MET A 54 -16.53 -6.45 0.86
N LYS A 55 -16.49 -7.75 1.13
CA LYS A 55 -17.54 -8.42 1.91
C LYS A 55 -17.67 -7.85 3.32
N LEU A 56 -16.55 -7.58 4.01
CA LEU A 56 -16.57 -6.95 5.33
C LEU A 56 -17.11 -5.53 5.27
N LEU A 57 -16.75 -4.75 4.25
CA LEU A 57 -17.25 -3.40 4.07
C LEU A 57 -18.75 -3.36 3.79
N MET A 58 -19.27 -4.26 2.95
CA MET A 58 -20.71 -4.32 2.66
C MET A 58 -21.53 -4.71 3.88
N GLN A 59 -20.97 -5.52 4.78
CA GLN A 59 -21.60 -5.86 6.05
C GLN A 59 -21.60 -4.68 7.03
N ALA A 60 -20.51 -3.91 7.08
CA ALA A 60 -20.38 -2.75 7.96
C ALA A 60 -21.14 -1.51 7.45
N TYR A 61 -21.29 -1.38 6.13
CA TYR A 61 -21.89 -0.24 5.45
C TYR A 61 -22.96 -0.68 4.42
N PRO A 62 -24.13 -1.18 4.85
CA PRO A 62 -25.16 -1.71 3.95
C PRO A 62 -25.71 -0.71 2.93
N ASP A 63 -25.70 0.58 3.27
CA ASP A 63 -26.17 1.67 2.39
C ASP A 63 -25.16 2.06 1.29
N PHE A 64 -23.97 1.47 1.27
CA PHE A 64 -22.88 1.91 0.40
C PHE A 64 -23.23 1.83 -1.09
N GLU A 65 -23.88 0.75 -1.54
CA GLU A 65 -24.32 0.63 -2.94
C GLU A 65 -25.41 1.63 -3.32
N ASN A 66 -26.31 1.95 -2.37
CA ASN A 66 -27.38 2.92 -2.59
C ASN A 66 -26.84 4.35 -2.70
N LYS A 67 -25.76 4.66 -1.98
CA LYS A 67 -25.12 5.99 -1.95
C LYS A 67 -24.07 6.17 -3.05
N HIS A 68 -23.47 5.09 -3.54
CA HIS A 68 -22.41 5.11 -4.54
C HIS A 68 -22.70 4.10 -5.66
N GLN A 69 -23.15 4.61 -6.80
CA GLN A 69 -23.39 3.78 -7.99
C GLN A 69 -22.11 3.04 -8.40
N GLU A 70 -22.23 1.72 -8.59
CA GLU A 70 -21.11 0.80 -8.84
C GLU A 70 -20.08 0.78 -7.71
N GLY A 71 -20.50 1.08 -6.47
CA GLY A 71 -19.61 1.14 -5.31
C GLY A 71 -18.81 -0.13 -5.12
N GLN A 72 -19.41 -1.31 -5.35
CA GLN A 72 -18.69 -2.57 -5.21
C GLN A 72 -17.56 -2.74 -6.22
N SER A 73 -17.81 -2.50 -7.51
CA SER A 73 -16.79 -2.68 -8.56
C SER A 73 -15.69 -1.62 -8.49
N LYS A 74 -16.04 -0.39 -8.13
CA LYS A 74 -15.09 0.70 -7.89
C LYS A 74 -14.26 0.45 -6.63
N GLY A 75 -14.90 0.02 -5.53
CA GLY A 75 -14.22 -0.36 -4.29
C GLY A 75 -13.22 -1.49 -4.48
N THR A 76 -13.60 -2.56 -5.19
CA THR A 76 -12.68 -3.64 -5.57
C THR A 76 -11.47 -3.10 -6.33
N ARG A 77 -11.68 -2.25 -7.33
CA ARG A 77 -10.59 -1.63 -8.12
C ARG A 77 -9.67 -0.80 -7.25
N ASP A 78 -10.24 0.02 -6.38
CA ASP A 78 -9.53 0.94 -5.49
C ASP A 78 -8.66 0.20 -4.47
N ILE A 79 -9.21 -0.85 -3.85
CA ILE A 79 -8.46 -1.70 -2.90
C ILE A 79 -7.36 -2.46 -3.63
N SER A 80 -7.64 -3.06 -4.80
CA SER A 80 -6.61 -3.70 -5.63
C SER A 80 -5.49 -2.73 -5.99
N LEU A 81 -5.82 -1.48 -6.33
CA LEU A 81 -4.84 -0.45 -6.67
C LEU A 81 -3.91 -0.18 -5.48
N VAL A 82 -4.47 0.06 -4.29
CA VAL A 82 -3.67 0.30 -3.08
C VAL A 82 -2.82 -0.91 -2.72
N LEU A 83 -3.36 -2.13 -2.80
CA LEU A 83 -2.62 -3.36 -2.51
C LEU A 83 -1.42 -3.53 -3.45
N ARG A 84 -1.59 -3.35 -4.77
CA ARG A 84 -0.51 -3.48 -5.75
C ARG A 84 0.60 -2.44 -5.55
N TYR A 85 0.23 -1.20 -5.24
CA TYR A 85 1.21 -0.15 -4.98
C TYR A 85 1.92 -0.33 -3.64
N ALA A 86 1.21 -0.80 -2.59
CA ALA A 86 1.82 -1.18 -1.33
C ALA A 86 2.85 -2.31 -1.52
N SER A 87 2.50 -3.36 -2.26
CA SER A 87 3.43 -4.44 -2.62
C SER A 87 4.63 -3.94 -3.43
N SER A 88 4.41 -3.01 -4.36
CA SER A 88 5.48 -2.39 -5.14
C SER A 88 6.42 -1.57 -4.27
N ALA A 89 5.88 -0.81 -3.31
CA ALA A 89 6.65 -0.02 -2.35
C ALA A 89 7.45 -0.92 -1.39
N MET A 90 6.86 -2.04 -0.96
CA MET A 90 7.52 -3.09 -0.20
C MET A 90 8.74 -3.64 -0.95
N VAL A 91 8.57 -4.11 -2.20
CA VAL A 91 9.68 -4.61 -3.03
C VAL A 91 10.73 -3.52 -3.32
N ARG A 92 10.33 -2.25 -3.37
CA ARG A 92 11.27 -1.13 -3.49
C ARG A 92 11.96 -0.76 -2.18
N ASN A 93 11.41 -1.14 -1.04
CA ASN A 93 11.72 -0.59 0.28
C ASN A 93 11.68 0.95 0.27
N ASP A 94 10.61 1.52 -0.31
CA ASP A 94 10.49 2.95 -0.57
C ASP A 94 9.07 3.47 -0.22
N PRO A 95 8.81 3.77 1.06
CA PRO A 95 7.50 4.30 1.50
C PRO A 95 7.22 5.71 0.95
N GLN A 96 8.26 6.50 0.66
CA GLN A 96 8.08 7.84 0.08
C GLN A 96 7.55 7.75 -1.35
N TRP A 97 8.03 6.78 -2.13
CA TRP A 97 7.50 6.52 -3.47
C TRP A 97 6.00 6.17 -3.42
N PHE A 98 5.57 5.35 -2.45
CA PHE A 98 4.16 4.99 -2.33
C PHE A 98 3.27 6.21 -2.07
N GLU A 99 3.70 7.05 -1.14
CA GLU A 99 2.99 8.25 -0.76
C GLU A 99 2.86 9.23 -1.93
N THR A 100 3.98 9.49 -2.61
CA THR A 100 4.05 10.50 -3.68
C THR A 100 3.36 10.06 -4.96
N VAL A 101 3.47 8.77 -5.31
CA VAL A 101 2.93 8.26 -6.57
C VAL A 101 1.46 7.85 -6.46
N LEU A 102 1.01 7.36 -5.30
CA LEU A 102 -0.39 6.97 -5.12
C LEU A 102 -1.10 7.77 -4.03
N LEU A 103 -0.66 7.68 -2.78
CA LEU A 103 -1.54 7.98 -1.64
C LEU A 103 -2.01 9.44 -1.60
N ARG A 104 -1.15 10.41 -1.93
CA ARG A 104 -1.54 11.84 -1.94
C ARG A 104 -2.57 12.17 -3.01
N TRP A 105 -2.36 11.66 -4.22
CA TRP A 105 -3.33 11.81 -5.30
C TRP A 105 -4.64 11.10 -4.94
N PHE A 106 -4.54 9.87 -4.42
CA PHE A 106 -5.72 9.07 -4.16
C PHE A 106 -6.55 9.61 -2.99
N ASN A 107 -5.92 10.16 -1.95
CA ASN A 107 -6.62 10.90 -0.90
C ASN A 107 -7.43 12.08 -1.47
N THR A 108 -6.89 12.79 -2.47
CA THR A 108 -7.62 13.88 -3.15
C THR A 108 -8.86 13.35 -3.89
N ILE A 109 -8.75 12.18 -4.54
CA ILE A 109 -9.89 11.54 -5.20
C ILE A 109 -10.96 11.10 -4.19
N LEU A 110 -10.58 10.41 -3.11
CA LEU A 110 -11.52 9.94 -2.09
C LEU A 110 -12.26 11.11 -1.41
N ARG A 111 -11.56 12.24 -1.21
CA ARG A 111 -12.16 13.52 -0.76
C ARG A 111 -13.18 14.06 -1.75
N GLY A 112 -12.81 14.12 -3.04
CA GLY A 112 -13.68 14.66 -4.09
C GLY A 112 -14.96 13.85 -4.29
N ILE A 113 -14.92 12.54 -4.00
CA ILE A 113 -16.08 11.63 -4.02
C ILE A 113 -16.95 11.79 -2.76
N GLY A 114 -16.42 12.38 -1.68
CA GLY A 114 -17.14 12.59 -0.44
C GLY A 114 -17.10 11.41 0.53
N PHE A 115 -16.11 10.52 0.43
CA PHE A 115 -15.93 9.48 1.45
C PHE A 115 -15.50 10.08 2.79
N THR A 116 -15.93 9.47 3.90
CA THR A 116 -15.60 9.95 5.25
C THR A 116 -14.27 9.36 5.73
N SER A 117 -13.57 10.06 6.64
CA SER A 117 -12.37 9.53 7.31
C SER A 117 -12.59 8.13 7.89
N ASN A 118 -13.74 7.90 8.52
CA ASN A 118 -14.06 6.63 9.17
C ASN A 118 -14.22 5.50 8.15
N PHE A 119 -14.98 5.72 7.07
CA PHE A 119 -15.16 4.72 6.03
C PHE A 119 -13.81 4.33 5.40
N VAL A 120 -12.98 5.32 5.11
CA VAL A 120 -11.65 5.09 4.51
C VAL A 120 -10.72 4.37 5.50
N ALA A 121 -10.72 4.77 6.77
CA ALA A 121 -9.94 4.10 7.81
C ALA A 121 -10.36 2.64 7.98
N ASP A 122 -11.67 2.37 8.04
CA ASP A 122 -12.20 1.02 8.20
C ASP A 122 -11.90 0.13 7.00
N THR A 123 -11.91 0.69 5.79
CA THR A 123 -11.48 -0.01 4.56
C THR A 123 -10.06 -0.55 4.69
N TYR A 124 -9.09 0.29 5.06
CA TYR A 124 -7.69 -0.15 5.10
C TYR A 124 -7.32 -0.90 6.38
N LYS A 125 -8.06 -0.71 7.49
CA LYS A 125 -8.00 -1.61 8.65
C LYS A 125 -8.55 -3.01 8.32
N ALA A 126 -9.64 -3.08 7.55
CA ALA A 126 -10.14 -4.36 7.06
C ALA A 126 -9.12 -5.02 6.13
N LEU A 127 -8.46 -4.24 5.26
CA LEU A 127 -7.34 -4.75 4.45
C LEU A 127 -6.22 -5.32 5.32
N ASP A 128 -5.72 -4.58 6.32
CA ASP A 128 -4.66 -5.03 7.24
C ASP A 128 -5.02 -6.35 7.93
N ARG A 129 -6.25 -6.46 8.42
CA ARG A 129 -6.75 -7.69 9.03
C ARG A 129 -6.78 -8.85 8.04
N VAL A 130 -7.35 -8.64 6.84
CA VAL A 130 -7.52 -9.70 5.85
C VAL A 130 -6.17 -10.18 5.32
N VAL A 131 -5.20 -9.28 5.08
CA VAL A 131 -3.85 -9.73 4.68
C VAL A 131 -3.17 -10.53 5.78
N ALA A 132 -3.36 -10.19 7.05
CA ALA A 132 -2.83 -10.99 8.16
C ALA A 132 -3.49 -12.37 8.32
N GLU A 133 -4.76 -12.52 7.89
CA GLU A 133 -5.49 -13.79 7.90
C GLU A 133 -5.16 -14.69 6.69
N ILE A 134 -4.92 -14.10 5.51
CA ILE A 134 -4.75 -14.85 4.24
C ILE A 134 -3.29 -15.12 3.92
N LEU A 135 -2.39 -14.17 4.17
CA LEU A 135 -0.98 -14.33 3.82
C LEU A 135 -0.22 -15.10 4.90
N SER A 136 0.90 -15.68 4.50
CA SER A 136 1.89 -16.19 5.45
C SER A 136 2.37 -15.08 6.39
N PRO A 137 2.68 -15.40 7.67
CA PRO A 137 3.16 -14.40 8.63
C PRO A 137 4.36 -13.56 8.14
N PRO A 138 5.37 -14.12 7.43
CA PRO A 138 6.47 -13.34 6.87
C PRO A 138 6.01 -12.31 5.83
N SER A 139 5.14 -12.70 4.90
CA SER A 139 4.62 -11.80 3.86
C SER A 139 3.74 -10.71 4.43
N ALA A 140 2.86 -11.06 5.38
CA ALA A 140 2.05 -10.09 6.10
C ALA A 140 2.92 -9.08 6.85
N ALA A 141 3.98 -9.53 7.53
CA ALA A 141 4.90 -8.65 8.26
C ALA A 141 5.62 -7.65 7.34
N LEU A 142 6.01 -8.06 6.13
CA LEU A 142 6.65 -7.18 5.15
C LEU A 142 5.69 -6.13 4.57
N LEU A 143 4.43 -6.51 4.35
CA LEU A 143 3.42 -5.63 3.75
C LEU A 143 2.82 -4.64 4.76
N ARG A 144 2.68 -5.06 6.03
CA ARG A 144 1.98 -4.32 7.10
C ARG A 144 2.37 -2.82 7.22
N PRO A 145 3.65 -2.42 7.18
CA PRO A 145 4.01 -1.00 7.27
C PRO A 145 3.37 -0.15 6.16
N PHE A 146 3.21 -0.71 4.97
CA PHE A 146 2.63 0.00 3.82
C PHE A 146 1.10 0.07 3.91
N VAL A 147 0.44 -0.97 4.42
CA VAL A 147 -1.02 -0.91 4.69
C VAL A 147 -1.33 0.08 5.81
N ALA A 148 -0.50 0.12 6.85
CA ALA A 148 -0.60 1.13 7.90
C ALA A 148 -0.40 2.56 7.35
N GLN A 149 0.59 2.75 6.47
CA GLN A 149 0.81 4.03 5.79
C GLN A 149 -0.40 4.44 4.93
N ALA A 150 -1.01 3.51 4.19
CA ALA A 150 -2.22 3.78 3.42
C ALA A 150 -3.38 4.17 4.34
N THR A 151 -3.56 3.47 5.46
CA THR A 151 -4.60 3.78 6.45
C THR A 151 -4.43 5.21 6.98
N ASP A 152 -3.23 5.56 7.41
CA ASP A 152 -2.92 6.88 7.99
C ASP A 152 -3.15 8.00 6.96
N ILE A 153 -2.52 7.91 5.78
CA ILE A 153 -2.54 8.99 4.79
C ILE A 153 -3.92 9.12 4.14
N LEU A 154 -4.58 8.01 3.81
CA LEU A 154 -5.87 8.06 3.11
C LEU A 154 -7.01 8.47 4.04
N SER A 155 -6.94 8.16 5.33
CA SER A 155 -7.96 8.58 6.30
C SER A 155 -7.74 9.97 6.89
N THR A 156 -6.51 10.51 6.83
CA THR A 156 -6.18 11.80 7.42
C THR A 156 -6.83 12.97 6.68
N GLY A 157 -7.47 13.83 7.47
CA GLY A 157 -7.98 15.14 7.07
C GLY A 157 -9.30 15.13 6.30
N LEU A 158 -10.00 13.98 6.14
CA LEU A 158 -11.38 13.94 5.63
C LEU A 158 -12.35 14.38 6.75
N THR A 159 -12.27 15.64 7.17
CA THR A 159 -13.25 16.23 8.10
C THR A 159 -14.50 16.61 7.33
N VAL A 160 -15.65 16.14 7.84
CA VAL A 160 -16.99 16.51 7.37
C VAL A 160 -17.20 17.98 7.71
N SER A 161 -17.50 18.81 6.71
CA SER A 161 -18.16 20.10 6.91
C SER A 161 -19.64 19.88 7.11
#